data_AF-A0A2N8KDA0-F1
#
_entry.id   AF-A0A2N8KDA0-F1
#
_cell.length_a   1.000
_cell.length_b   1.000
_cell.length_c   1.000
_cell.angle_alpha   90.00
_cell.angle_beta   90.00
_cell.angle_gamma   90.00
#
_symmetry.space_group_name_H-M   'P 1'
#
loop_
_entity.id
_entity.type
_entity.pdbx_description
1 polymer ?
#
loop_
_entity_poly.entity_id
_entity_poly.type
_entity_poly.pdbx_seq_one_letter_code
_entity_poly.pdbx_strand_id
1 'polypeptide(L)' 'MGAGKTTIGRGLARALGREFVDLDHELEARCGVRVPVIFEIEGEAGFRRREAAALEECTQRRNI' A
#
# COMPACT_ATOMS: atom_id res chain seq x y z
N MET A 1 6.36 -11.89 1.78
CA MET A 1 5.09 -12.48 2.26
C MET A 1 5.27 -12.95 3.70
N GLY A 2 4.36 -12.62 4.64
CA GLY A 2 4.24 -13.38 5.91
C GLY A 2 4.53 -12.68 7.24
N ALA A 3 4.94 -11.42 7.29
CA ALA A 3 5.27 -10.76 8.58
C ALA A 3 4.04 -10.37 9.44
N GLY A 4 2.82 -10.75 9.05
CA GLY A 4 1.60 -10.43 9.81
C GLY A 4 1.14 -8.97 9.76
N LYS A 5 1.77 -8.12 8.94
CA LYS A 5 1.49 -6.67 8.82
C LYS A 5 0.01 -6.36 8.58
N THR A 6 -0.66 -7.06 7.67
CA THR A 6 -2.07 -6.83 7.37
C THR A 6 -2.99 -7.23 8.54
N THR A 7 -2.65 -8.30 9.25
CA THR A 7 -3.42 -8.76 10.42
C THR A 7 -3.29 -7.79 11.59
N ILE A 8 -2.05 -7.42 11.93
CA ILE A 8 -1.78 -6.47 13.02
C ILE A 8 -2.30 -5.07 12.65
N GLY A 9 -2.06 -4.61 11.42
CA GLY A 9 -2.49 -3.30 10.95
C GLY A 9 -4.01 -3.13 10.98
N ARG A 10 -4.78 -4.14 10.53
CA ARG A 10 -6.25 -4.10 10.67
C ARG A 10 -6.71 -4.09 12.13
N GLY A 11 -6.04 -4.84 13.00
CA GLY A 11 -6.33 -4.84 14.43
C GLY A 11 -6.08 -3.47 15.05
N LEU A 12 -4.95 -2.84 14.74
CA LEU A 12 -4.57 -1.52 15.21
C LEU A 12 -5.53 -0.43 14.70
N ALA A 13 -5.84 -0.44 13.41
CA ALA A 13 -6.76 0.53 12.81
C ALA A 13 -8.14 0.45 13.46
N ARG A 14 -8.68 -0.76 13.66
CA ARG A 14 -9.94 -0.97 14.39
C ARG A 14 -9.89 -0.46 15.82
N ALA A 15 -8.81 -0.74 16.55
CA ALA A 15 -8.64 -0.29 17.93
C ALA A 15 -8.56 1.24 18.05
N LEU A 16 -8.03 1.91 17.02
CA LEU A 16 -7.88 3.37 16.96
C LEU A 16 -9.04 4.08 16.27
N GLY A 17 -10.04 3.37 15.75
CA GLY A 17 -11.14 3.94 14.97
C GLY A 17 -10.71 4.53 13.62
N ARG A 18 -9.58 4.05 13.08
CA ARG A 18 -8.98 4.50 11.82
C ARG A 18 -9.22 3.50 10.69
N GLU A 19 -9.03 3.97 9.47
CA GLU A 19 -9.03 3.14 8.27
C GLU A 19 -7.69 2.41 8.11
N PHE A 20 -7.75 1.18 7.62
CA PHE A 20 -6.55 0.43 7.26
C PHE A 20 -6.39 0.45 5.74
N VAL A 21 -5.22 0.84 5.25
CA VAL A 21 -4.89 0.82 3.82
C VAL A 21 -3.69 -0.10 3.58
N ASP A 22 -3.83 -0.98 2.58
CA ASP A 22 -2.74 -1.80 2.07
C ASP A 22 -2.21 -1.14 0.79
N LEU A 23 -0.97 -0.64 0.84
CA LEU A 23 -0.38 0.09 -0.28
C LEU A 23 -0.20 -0.77 -1.52
N ASP A 24 0.06 -2.07 -1.36
CA ASP A 24 0.18 -2.97 -2.52
C ASP A 24 -1.17 -3.03 -3.24
N HIS A 25 -2.27 -3.23 -2.51
CA HIS A 25 -3.61 -3.23 -3.08
C HIS A 25 -3.94 -1.89 -3.76
N GLU A 26 -3.55 -0.79 -3.13
CA GLU A 26 -3.84 0.54 -3.66
C GLU A 26 -3.06 0.84 -4.95
N LEU A 27 -1.82 0.37 -5.04
CA LEU A 27 -1.03 0.43 -6.27
C LEU A 27 -1.64 -0.43 -7.38
N GLU A 28 -2.13 -1.64 -7.06
CA GLU A 28 -2.80 -2.50 -8.04
C GLU A 28 -4.10 -1.88 -8.56
N ALA A 29 -4.91 -1.32 -7.67
CA ALA A 29 -6.16 -0.64 -8.02
C ALA A 29 -5.92 0.58 -8.92
N ARG A 30 -4.86 1.36 -8.66
CA ARG A 30 -4.49 2.54 -9.45
C ARG A 30 -3.89 2.19 -10.81
N CYS A 31 -3.01 1.18 -10.85
CA CYS A 31 -2.30 0.82 -12.07
C CYS A 31 -3.09 -0.14 -12.96
N GLY A 32 -4.14 -0.78 -12.43
CA GLY A 32 -4.93 -1.79 -13.14
C GLY A 32 -4.17 -3.09 -13.41
N VAL A 33 -2.99 -3.25 -12.82
CA VAL A 33 -2.10 -4.42 -12.98
C VAL A 33 -1.56 -4.83 -11.61
N ARG A 34 -1.20 -6.10 -11.48
CA ARG A 34 -0.67 -6.64 -10.21
C ARG A 34 0.74 -6.13 -9.92
N VAL A 35 1.12 -6.05 -8.65
CA VAL A 35 2.46 -5.60 -8.21
C VAL A 35 3.61 -6.32 -8.95
N PRO A 36 3.59 -7.65 -9.15
CA PRO A 36 4.66 -8.32 -9.91
C PRO A 36 4.83 -7.78 -11.33
N VAL A 37 3.75 -7.37 -12.00
CA VAL A 37 3.80 -6.79 -13.35
C VAL A 37 4.44 -5.40 -13.32
N ILE A 38 4.15 -4.60 -12.28
CA ILE A 38 4.79 -3.29 -12.07
C ILE A 38 6.30 -3.48 -11.90
N PHE A 39 6.73 -4.47 -11.11
CA PHE A 39 8.14 -4.81 -10.95
C PHE A 39 8.79 -5.30 -12.25
N GLU A 40 8.10 -6.13 -13.03
CA GLU A 40 8.62 -6.63 -14.33
C GLU A 40 8.85 -5.49 -15.33
N ILE A 41 7.95 -4.50 -15.37
CA ILE A 41 8.02 -3.39 -16.33
C ILE A 41 9.00 -2.30 -15.87
N GLU A 42 8.96 -1.94 -14.58
CA GLU A 42 9.66 -0.74 -14.08
C GLU A 42 10.88 -1.06 -13.21
N GLY A 43 11.09 -2.33 -12.89
CA GLY A 43 12.08 -2.76 -11.92
C GLY A 43 11.76 -2.29 -10.50
N GLU A 44 12.65 -2.64 -9.57
CA GLU A 44 12.50 -2.23 -8.16
C GLU A 44 12.51 -0.71 -8.02
N ALA A 45 13.39 0.01 -8.72
CA ALA A 45 13.49 1.46 -8.60
C ALA A 45 12.19 2.17 -9.01
N GLY A 46 11.50 1.70 -10.07
CA GLY A 46 10.21 2.25 -10.47
C GLY A 46 9.11 1.96 -9.46
N PHE A 47 9.02 0.70 -9.02
CA PHE A 47 8.09 0.32 -7.96
C PHE A 47 8.27 1.15 -6.69
N ARG A 48 9.51 1.31 -6.20
CA ARG A 48 9.79 2.11 -4.99
C ARG A 48 9.39 3.56 -5.11
N ARG A 49 9.53 4.17 -6.31
CA ARG A 49 9.03 5.53 -6.54
C ARG A 49 7.51 5.61 -6.45
N ARG A 50 6.80 4.63 -7.01
CA ARG A 50 5.33 4.55 -6.92
C ARG A 50 4.87 4.29 -5.50
N GLU A 51 5.53 3.39 -4.78
CA GLU A 51 5.27 3.08 -3.37
C GLU A 51 5.41 4.34 -2.51
N ALA A 52 6.50 5.10 -2.69
CA ALA A 52 6.71 6.35 -1.96
C ALA A 52 5.62 7.39 -2.25
N ALA A 53 5.27 7.60 -3.52
CA ALA A 53 4.21 8.54 -3.91
C ALA A 53 2.84 8.12 -3.35
N ALA A 54 2.50 6.83 -3.42
CA ALA A 54 1.25 6.31 -2.87
C ALA A 54 1.19 6.46 -1.34
N LEU A 55 2.30 6.24 -0.64
CA LEU A 55 2.41 6.45 0.80
C LEU A 55 2.20 7.92 1.15
N GLU A 56 2.87 8.84 0.45
CA GLU A 56 2.72 10.28 0.67
C GLU A 56 1.24 10.69 0.54
N GLU A 57 0.58 10.28 -0.54
CA GLU A 57 -0.85 10.56 -0.72
C GLU A 57 -1.73 9.94 0.37
N CYS A 58 -1.46 8.70 0.79
CA CYS A 58 -2.23 8.05 1.85
C CYS A 58 -2.11 8.79 3.18
N THR A 59 -0.92 9.31 3.52
CA THR A 59 -0.72 10.08 4.75
C THR A 59 -1.44 11.43 4.77
N GLN A 60 -1.86 11.95 3.60
CA GLN A 60 -2.68 13.15 3.50
C GLN A 60 -4.19 12.87 3.67
N ARG A 61 -4.63 11.60 3.59
CA ARG A 61 -6.04 11.24 3.78
C ARG A 61 -6.43 11.42 5.24
N ARG A 62 -7.64 11.95 5.48
CA ARG A 62 -8.19 12.05 6.83
C ARG A 62 -8.58 10.67 7.33
N ASN A 63 -8.25 10.36 8.58
CA ASN A 63 -8.67 9.16 9.31
C ASN A 63 -8.05 7.82 8.84
N ILE A 64 -6.87 7.86 8.21
CA ILE A 64 -5.94 6.72 8.13
C ILE A 64 -5.04 6.70 9.38
#